data_AF-A0A520CPW0-F1
#
_entry.id   AF-A0A520CPW0-F1
#
_cell.length_a   1.000
_cell.length_b   1.000
_cell.length_c   1.000
_cell.angle_alpha   90.00
_cell.angle_beta   90.00
_cell.angle_gamma   90.00
#
_symmetry.space_group_name_H-M   'P 1'
#
loop_
_entity.id
_entity.type
_entity.pdbx_description
1 polymer ?
#
loop_
_entity_poly.entity_id
_entity_poly.type
_entity_poly.pdbx_seq_one_letter_code
_entity_poly.pdbx_strand_id
1 'polypeptide(L)'
;MKKNKLYIGIFFLMTLIGFSGCKDDMMDEITKLEVDRAFSPVGLTAVVVNKTGVRLSWANIPNAKTYTVEVFENADFSGTAFKIVKDITFLQVPYTITGLSGDTQYSIRVKSVGEGVDDSKYVSASIKTDAEQIFETVNTAKLTSNSVVLNWPAGQTATTIILTPGNITKNVTPTEIAAGEATITGLTGETLYTAKLLNGTKVRGTITFTTLLDLGGAKPVYPTDNLVTLLNNAAAGDVFALFPGTYTINADITLTKSISIKGAKPSDKPKIIGAAFKIKGGAGLELKDLSLDGTGSIANQTIVYDEDNTFGALSVRDNEIKNYGKGMLYINFKALLESATFSGNNIHDIVCSGTGFIDFRAGFAKT
;
A
#
# COMPACT_ATOMS: atom_id res chain seq x y z
N MET A 1 -115.25 34.60 17.99
CA MET A 1 -114.37 33.68 18.75
C MET A 1 -113.56 32.66 17.91
N LYS A 2 -113.63 32.63 16.56
CA LYS A 2 -112.88 31.64 15.75
C LYS A 2 -111.50 32.11 15.23
N LYS A 3 -111.23 33.41 15.15
CA LYS A 3 -109.93 33.94 14.66
C LYS A 3 -108.80 33.88 15.71
N ASN A 4 -109.11 33.95 17.01
CA ASN A 4 -108.08 33.92 18.08
C ASN A 4 -107.52 32.52 18.37
N LYS A 5 -108.20 31.44 17.93
CA LYS A 5 -107.69 30.06 18.09
C LYS A 5 -106.67 29.67 17.02
N LEU A 6 -106.68 30.36 15.87
CA LEU A 6 -105.73 30.11 14.78
C LEU A 6 -104.34 30.68 15.10
N TYR A 7 -104.28 31.85 15.75
CA TYR A 7 -103.00 32.46 16.15
C TYR A 7 -102.32 31.72 17.33
N ILE A 8 -103.09 31.10 18.22
CA ILE A 8 -102.53 30.28 19.32
C ILE A 8 -101.96 28.96 18.78
N GLY A 9 -102.61 28.33 17.79
CA GLY A 9 -102.09 27.11 17.15
C GLY A 9 -100.82 27.35 16.31
N ILE A 10 -100.72 28.50 15.64
CA ILE A 10 -99.55 28.88 14.85
C ILE A 10 -98.37 29.28 15.74
N PHE A 11 -98.63 29.92 16.90
CA PHE A 11 -97.58 30.27 17.85
C PHE A 11 -97.02 29.04 18.57
N PHE A 12 -97.85 28.03 18.86
CA PHE A 12 -97.43 26.76 19.47
C PHE A 12 -96.68 25.84 18.48
N LEU A 13 -97.00 25.90 17.18
CA LEU A 13 -96.30 25.11 16.16
C LEU A 13 -94.94 25.72 15.76
N MET A 14 -94.79 27.05 15.86
CA MET A 14 -93.49 27.72 15.68
C MET A 14 -92.53 27.56 16.87
N THR A 15 -93.01 27.18 18.06
CA THR A 15 -92.15 26.91 19.23
C THR A 15 -91.60 25.48 19.25
N LEU A 16 -92.15 24.57 18.45
CA LEU A 16 -91.71 23.16 18.40
C LEU A 16 -90.57 22.87 17.40
N ILE A 17 -90.15 23.85 16.59
CA ILE A 17 -89.06 23.70 15.61
C ILE A 17 -87.70 24.20 16.19
N GLY A 18 -87.69 24.73 17.42
CA GLY A 18 -86.50 25.34 18.04
C GLY A 18 -85.53 24.42 18.78
N PHE A 19 -85.77 23.10 18.84
CA PHE A 19 -84.92 22.16 19.62
C PHE A 19 -84.40 20.96 18.84
N SER A 20 -84.21 21.11 17.53
CA SER A 20 -83.18 20.32 16.84
C SER A 20 -81.93 21.18 16.68
N GLY A 21 -81.38 21.61 17.82
CA GLY A 21 -79.95 21.90 17.85
C GLY A 21 -79.27 20.60 17.45
N CYS A 22 -78.53 20.63 16.34
CA CYS A 22 -77.50 19.62 16.10
C CYS A 22 -76.78 19.42 17.43
N LYS A 23 -76.66 18.17 17.89
CA LYS A 23 -75.77 17.88 19.01
C LYS A 23 -74.42 18.52 18.66
N ASP A 24 -73.99 19.50 19.44
CA ASP A 24 -72.71 20.18 19.25
C ASP A 24 -71.52 19.19 19.30
N ASP A 25 -71.76 17.96 19.78
CA ASP A 25 -70.80 16.84 19.81
C ASP A 25 -70.40 16.28 18.42
N MET A 26 -70.79 16.91 17.29
CA MET A 26 -70.35 16.50 15.95
C MET A 26 -69.31 17.43 15.31
N MET A 27 -68.83 18.44 16.03
CA MET A 27 -67.70 19.28 15.59
C MET A 27 -66.60 19.43 16.64
N ASP A 28 -66.32 18.38 17.42
CA ASP A 28 -65.05 18.34 18.12
C ASP A 28 -63.92 18.32 17.08
N GLU A 29 -63.20 19.44 16.99
CA GLU A 29 -61.99 19.54 16.18
C GLU A 29 -61.04 18.42 16.61
N ILE A 30 -60.50 17.67 15.65
CA ILE A 30 -59.49 16.64 15.93
C ILE A 30 -58.21 17.37 16.36
N THR A 31 -58.14 17.69 17.66
CA THR A 31 -57.02 18.38 18.29
C THR A 31 -55.89 17.42 18.68
N LYS A 32 -56.15 16.11 18.60
CA LYS A 32 -55.18 15.04 18.84
C LYS A 32 -55.23 14.03 17.70
N LEU A 33 -54.07 13.82 17.08
CA LEU A 33 -53.90 12.80 16.07
C LEU A 33 -53.68 11.45 16.75
N GLU A 34 -54.74 10.66 16.83
CA GLU A 34 -54.68 9.27 17.31
C GLU A 34 -54.13 8.37 16.19
N VAL A 35 -52.88 7.90 16.37
CA VAL A 35 -52.24 6.95 15.46
C VAL A 35 -51.88 5.68 16.22
N ASP A 36 -52.02 4.53 15.58
CA ASP A 36 -51.62 3.23 16.12
C ASP A 36 -50.11 3.00 16.05
N ARG A 37 -49.38 3.85 15.30
CA ARG A 37 -47.97 3.69 14.97
C ARG A 37 -47.22 5.02 14.88
N ALA A 38 -45.93 4.99 15.22
CA ALA A 38 -44.99 6.08 14.97
C ALA A 38 -44.83 6.41 13.48
N PHE A 39 -44.62 7.69 13.15
CA PHE A 39 -44.28 8.06 11.77
C PHE A 39 -42.87 7.59 11.40
N SER A 40 -42.70 7.18 10.14
CA SER A 40 -41.39 6.87 9.61
C SER A 40 -40.51 8.12 9.52
N PRO A 41 -39.19 8.02 9.78
CA PRO A 41 -38.28 9.13 9.57
C PRO A 41 -38.40 9.68 8.14
N VAL A 42 -38.42 11.01 8.00
CA VAL A 42 -38.49 11.69 6.70
C VAL A 42 -37.18 12.42 6.40
N GLY A 43 -36.82 12.49 5.11
CA GLY A 43 -35.59 13.15 4.68
C GLY A 43 -34.31 12.42 5.13
N LEU A 44 -34.34 11.08 5.20
CA LEU A 44 -33.15 10.30 5.53
C LEU A 44 -32.04 10.56 4.51
N THR A 45 -30.91 11.04 4.98
CA THR A 45 -29.67 11.21 4.20
C THR A 45 -28.54 10.40 4.81
N ALA A 46 -27.63 9.92 3.97
CA ALA A 46 -26.42 9.20 4.37
C ALA A 46 -25.22 9.81 3.64
N VAL A 47 -24.21 10.22 4.40
CA VAL A 47 -23.00 10.87 3.85
C VAL A 47 -21.77 10.21 4.45
N VAL A 48 -20.81 9.84 3.62
CA VAL A 48 -19.52 9.30 4.07
C VAL A 48 -18.73 10.39 4.80
N VAL A 49 -18.18 10.05 5.96
CA VAL A 49 -17.30 10.90 6.77
C VAL A 49 -16.08 10.09 7.20
N ASN A 50 -14.89 10.69 7.19
CA ASN A 50 -13.64 10.01 7.57
C ASN A 50 -13.42 8.66 6.87
N LYS A 51 -13.81 8.57 5.58
CA LYS A 51 -13.70 7.39 4.69
C LYS A 51 -14.63 6.21 5.04
N THR A 52 -14.64 5.78 6.28
CA THR A 52 -15.38 4.59 6.74
C THR A 52 -16.51 4.89 7.72
N GLY A 53 -16.69 6.16 8.09
CA GLY A 53 -17.86 6.61 8.84
C GLY A 53 -19.02 6.96 7.90
N VAL A 54 -20.26 6.78 8.36
CA VAL A 54 -21.45 7.26 7.64
C VAL A 54 -22.29 8.09 8.59
N ARG A 55 -22.43 9.37 8.27
CA ARG A 55 -23.30 10.32 8.98
C ARG A 55 -24.71 10.26 8.41
N LEU A 56 -25.66 9.94 9.26
CA LEU A 56 -27.09 9.91 8.96
C LEU A 56 -27.78 11.16 9.50
N SER A 57 -28.75 11.68 8.75
CA SER A 57 -29.63 12.76 9.21
C SER A 57 -31.06 12.52 8.72
N TRP A 58 -32.04 12.89 9.54
CA TRP A 58 -33.48 12.85 9.26
C TRP A 58 -34.20 13.90 10.10
N ALA A 59 -35.47 14.20 9.78
CA ALA A 59 -36.26 15.17 10.54
C ALA A 59 -36.79 14.61 11.87
N ASN A 60 -37.07 15.49 12.84
CA ASN A 60 -37.67 15.08 14.12
C ASN A 60 -39.06 14.47 13.90
N ILE A 61 -39.32 13.33 14.54
CA ILE A 61 -40.62 12.66 14.49
C ILE A 61 -41.34 12.84 15.83
N PRO A 62 -42.47 13.58 15.88
CA PRO A 62 -43.13 13.95 17.13
C PRO A 62 -43.59 12.80 18.03
N ASN A 63 -43.90 11.63 17.45
CA ASN A 63 -44.36 10.44 18.19
C ASN A 63 -43.30 9.31 18.26
N ALA A 64 -42.03 9.65 18.05
CA ALA A 64 -40.90 8.74 18.19
C ALA A 64 -40.16 8.98 19.51
N LYS A 65 -40.01 7.92 20.32
CA LYS A 65 -39.20 7.94 21.54
C LYS A 65 -37.70 7.86 21.22
N THR A 66 -37.34 6.92 20.35
CA THR A 66 -35.97 6.69 19.88
C THR A 66 -35.99 6.20 18.43
N TYR A 67 -34.83 5.91 17.86
CA TYR A 67 -34.67 5.34 16.52
C TYR A 67 -33.79 4.09 16.58
N THR A 68 -34.11 3.13 15.71
CA THR A 68 -33.26 1.95 15.45
C THR A 68 -32.69 2.05 14.05
N VAL A 69 -31.37 1.91 13.95
CA VAL A 69 -30.62 1.89 12.69
C VAL A 69 -30.04 0.50 12.48
N GLU A 70 -30.23 -0.05 11.29
CA GLU A 70 -29.64 -1.32 10.88
C GLU A 70 -28.84 -1.15 9.60
N VAL A 71 -27.66 -1.76 9.55
CA VAL A 71 -26.70 -1.66 8.45
C VAL A 71 -26.44 -3.04 7.91
N PHE A 72 -26.49 -3.18 6.59
CA PHE A 72 -26.34 -4.44 5.87
C PHE A 72 -25.36 -4.25 4.70
N GLU A 73 -24.67 -5.33 4.30
CA GLU A 73 -23.81 -5.35 3.11
C GLU A 73 -24.55 -5.88 1.86
N ASN A 74 -25.86 -6.14 1.96
CA ASN A 74 -26.76 -6.52 0.86
C ASN A 74 -27.92 -5.51 0.69
N ALA A 75 -28.52 -5.47 -0.50
CA ALA A 75 -29.56 -4.50 -0.85
C ALA A 75 -30.97 -4.88 -0.33
N ASP A 76 -31.20 -6.16 -0.05
CA ASP A 76 -32.49 -6.73 0.32
C ASP A 76 -32.71 -6.84 1.83
N PHE A 77 -31.71 -6.45 2.65
CA PHE A 77 -31.74 -6.54 4.11
C PHE A 77 -32.01 -7.95 4.65
N SER A 78 -31.61 -8.97 3.88
CA SER A 78 -31.74 -10.37 4.31
C SER A 78 -30.57 -10.80 5.20
N GLY A 79 -30.79 -11.84 6.00
CA GLY A 79 -29.77 -12.37 6.91
C GLY A 79 -29.49 -11.48 8.13
N THR A 80 -28.27 -11.55 8.63
CA THR A 80 -27.84 -10.82 9.83
C THR A 80 -27.31 -9.44 9.46
N ALA A 81 -27.81 -8.41 10.12
CA ALA A 81 -27.27 -7.05 9.97
C ALA A 81 -25.78 -7.01 10.35
N PHE A 82 -24.97 -6.31 9.55
CA PHE A 82 -23.59 -6.02 9.89
C PHE A 82 -23.49 -5.24 11.20
N LYS A 83 -24.41 -4.30 11.42
CA LYS A 83 -24.49 -3.49 12.64
C LYS A 83 -25.93 -3.10 12.94
N ILE A 84 -26.29 -3.14 14.23
CA ILE A 84 -27.57 -2.65 14.75
C ILE A 84 -27.28 -1.63 15.83
N VAL A 85 -27.87 -0.45 15.73
CA VAL A 85 -27.82 0.59 16.76
C VAL A 85 -29.24 0.89 17.19
N LYS A 86 -29.50 0.76 18.49
CA LYS A 86 -30.81 1.01 19.10
C LYS A 86 -30.75 2.27 19.96
N ASP A 87 -31.92 2.73 20.38
CA ASP A 87 -32.09 3.77 21.40
C ASP A 87 -31.44 5.12 21.06
N ILE A 88 -31.30 5.42 19.76
CA ILE A 88 -30.83 6.73 19.31
C ILE A 88 -31.94 7.74 19.60
N THR A 89 -31.65 8.78 20.39
CA THR A 89 -32.55 9.91 20.60
C THR A 89 -32.40 10.93 19.47
N PHE A 90 -33.42 11.76 19.23
CA PHE A 90 -33.32 12.80 18.20
C PHE A 90 -32.19 13.82 18.48
N LEU A 91 -31.85 14.04 19.75
CA LEU A 91 -30.74 14.92 20.16
C LEU A 91 -29.37 14.45 19.65
N GLN A 92 -29.25 13.18 19.26
CA GLN A 92 -28.03 12.60 18.70
C GLN A 92 -27.98 12.68 17.16
N VAL A 93 -29.02 13.23 16.51
CA VAL A 93 -29.10 13.38 15.05
C VAL A 93 -28.51 14.75 14.67
N PRO A 94 -27.54 14.84 13.75
CA PRO A 94 -27.05 13.78 12.86
C PRO A 94 -26.18 12.71 13.57
N TYR A 95 -26.50 11.43 13.34
CA TYR A 95 -25.85 10.29 13.97
C TYR A 95 -24.77 9.69 13.07
N THR A 96 -23.56 9.46 13.58
CA THR A 96 -22.47 8.86 12.78
C THR A 96 -22.26 7.39 13.12
N ILE A 97 -22.47 6.52 12.15
CA ILE A 97 -22.07 5.12 12.22
C ILE A 97 -20.56 5.03 11.98
N THR A 98 -19.83 4.41 12.90
CA THR A 98 -18.38 4.16 12.80
C THR A 98 -18.07 2.66 12.68
N GLY A 99 -16.84 2.32 12.30
CA GLY A 99 -16.35 0.93 12.23
C GLY A 99 -16.91 0.14 11.03
N LEU A 100 -17.26 0.82 9.94
CA LEU A 100 -17.57 0.15 8.68
C LEU A 100 -16.27 -0.18 7.94
N SER A 101 -16.34 -1.14 7.01
CA SER A 101 -15.20 -1.44 6.12
C SER A 101 -15.08 -0.37 5.04
N GLY A 102 -13.85 -0.07 4.61
CA GLY A 102 -13.60 0.77 3.43
C GLY A 102 -14.05 0.10 2.11
N ASP A 103 -14.27 0.94 1.09
CA ASP A 103 -14.65 0.54 -0.27
C ASP A 103 -15.81 -0.47 -0.31
N THR A 104 -16.76 -0.35 0.62
CA THR A 104 -17.83 -1.33 0.83
C THR A 104 -19.19 -0.67 0.65
N GLN A 105 -20.05 -1.33 -0.13
CA GLN A 105 -21.43 -0.91 -0.32
C GLN A 105 -22.27 -1.32 0.89
N TYR A 106 -22.97 -0.36 1.48
CA TYR A 106 -23.88 -0.58 2.59
C TYR A 106 -25.30 -0.15 2.22
N SER A 107 -26.27 -0.93 2.71
CA SER A 107 -27.68 -0.57 2.77
C SER A 107 -28.05 -0.32 4.22
N ILE A 108 -28.66 0.82 4.48
CA ILE A 108 -28.99 1.30 5.82
C ILE A 108 -30.50 1.47 5.90
N ARG A 109 -31.11 1.03 6.99
CA ARG A 109 -32.52 1.29 7.26
C ARG A 109 -32.73 1.85 8.67
N VAL A 110 -33.66 2.78 8.79
CA VAL A 110 -33.99 3.48 10.04
C VAL A 110 -35.48 3.39 10.30
N LYS A 111 -35.87 3.07 11.53
CA LYS A 111 -37.25 3.17 12.01
C LYS A 111 -37.32 4.01 13.27
N SER A 112 -38.46 4.65 13.47
CA SER A 112 -38.86 5.26 14.73
C SER A 112 -39.37 4.19 15.68
N VAL A 113 -38.97 4.26 16.94
CA VAL A 113 -39.51 3.46 18.04
C VAL A 113 -40.61 4.29 18.70
N GLY A 114 -41.84 3.80 18.69
CA GLY A 114 -43.00 4.56 19.14
C GLY A 114 -43.04 4.79 20.65
N GLU A 115 -43.63 5.91 21.07
CA GLU A 115 -43.93 6.17 22.48
C GLU A 115 -45.38 5.77 22.78
N GLY A 116 -45.59 4.57 23.32
CA GLY A 116 -46.94 4.05 23.62
C GLY A 116 -47.75 3.62 22.39
N VAL A 117 -47.12 3.59 21.22
CA VAL A 117 -47.68 3.15 19.92
C VAL A 117 -46.68 2.20 19.23
N ASP A 118 -47.10 1.51 18.17
CA ASP A 118 -46.22 0.63 17.40
C ASP A 118 -45.04 1.38 16.75
N ASP A 119 -43.94 0.68 16.49
CA ASP A 119 -42.78 1.20 15.74
C ASP A 119 -43.14 1.58 14.29
N SER A 120 -42.48 2.57 13.70
CA SER A 120 -42.72 2.93 12.31
C SER A 120 -42.30 1.84 11.32
N LYS A 121 -42.74 1.97 10.05
CA LYS A 121 -42.08 1.29 8.95
C LYS A 121 -40.65 1.84 8.78
N TYR A 122 -39.75 1.02 8.24
CA TYR A 122 -38.39 1.44 7.92
C TYR A 122 -38.36 2.37 6.71
N VAL A 123 -37.43 3.32 6.73
CA VAL A 123 -36.94 4.04 5.54
C VAL A 123 -35.48 3.68 5.31
N SER A 124 -35.03 3.69 4.06
CA SER A 124 -33.70 3.21 3.70
C SER A 124 -32.87 4.25 2.95
N ALA A 125 -31.55 4.06 3.04
CA ALA A 125 -30.54 4.74 2.25
C ALA A 125 -29.47 3.74 1.84
N SER A 126 -28.76 4.02 0.75
CA SER A 126 -27.63 3.21 0.29
C SER A 126 -26.41 4.10 0.10
N ILE A 127 -25.25 3.64 0.53
CA ILE A 127 -24.01 4.41 0.47
C ILE A 127 -22.81 3.48 0.36
N LYS A 128 -21.82 3.87 -0.43
CA LYS A 128 -20.53 3.19 -0.52
C LYS A 128 -19.50 3.98 0.28
N THR A 129 -18.81 3.35 1.22
CA THR A 129 -17.68 3.97 1.92
C THR A 129 -16.52 4.20 0.96
N ASP A 130 -15.67 5.18 1.28
CA ASP A 130 -14.44 5.40 0.51
C ASP A 130 -13.41 4.30 0.83
N ALA A 131 -12.39 4.18 0.00
CA ALA A 131 -11.22 3.35 0.31
C ALA A 131 -10.57 3.80 1.62
N GLU A 132 -10.28 2.84 2.49
CA GLU A 132 -9.64 3.08 3.78
C GLU A 132 -8.11 3.19 3.62
N GLN A 133 -7.52 4.04 4.45
CA GLN A 133 -6.08 4.18 4.55
C GLN A 133 -5.69 4.33 6.02
N ILE A 134 -5.22 3.24 6.64
CA ILE A 134 -4.69 3.26 8.00
C ILE A 134 -3.17 3.07 8.09
N PHE A 135 -2.48 2.84 6.97
CA PHE A 135 -1.02 2.83 7.03
C PHE A 135 -0.50 4.22 7.42
N GLU A 136 0.48 4.23 8.32
CA GLU A 136 1.29 5.39 8.58
C GLU A 136 2.40 5.53 7.54
N THR A 137 3.03 6.70 7.48
CA THR A 137 4.16 6.92 6.57
C THR A 137 5.32 5.99 6.95
N VAL A 138 5.98 5.39 5.96
CA VAL A 138 7.13 4.50 6.22
C VAL A 138 8.24 5.24 6.93
N ASN A 139 8.65 4.71 8.08
CA ASN A 139 9.78 5.24 8.83
C ASN A 139 11.09 4.85 8.12
N THR A 140 11.73 5.84 7.51
CA THR A 140 12.98 5.64 6.76
C THR A 140 14.14 5.16 7.62
N ALA A 141 14.12 5.39 8.94
CA ALA A 141 15.13 4.85 9.86
C ALA A 141 14.98 3.35 10.13
N LYS A 142 13.79 2.78 9.86
CA LYS A 142 13.50 1.34 9.97
C LYS A 142 13.36 0.67 8.60
N LEU A 143 13.78 1.35 7.53
CA LEU A 143 13.80 0.82 6.16
C LEU A 143 15.24 0.43 5.82
N THR A 144 15.43 -0.78 5.30
CA THR A 144 16.74 -1.29 4.89
C THR A 144 16.72 -1.74 3.43
N SER A 145 17.81 -2.36 2.98
CA SER A 145 17.86 -2.98 1.66
C SER A 145 17.02 -4.25 1.55
N ASN A 146 16.75 -4.92 2.66
CA ASN A 146 16.09 -6.23 2.67
C ASN A 146 14.89 -6.32 3.62
N SER A 147 14.51 -5.22 4.26
CA SER A 147 13.41 -5.18 5.20
C SER A 147 12.74 -3.80 5.30
N VAL A 148 11.49 -3.81 5.75
CA VAL A 148 10.73 -2.62 6.13
C VAL A 148 9.96 -2.90 7.41
N VAL A 149 9.73 -1.84 8.19
CA VAL A 149 8.73 -1.85 9.25
C VAL A 149 7.54 -1.00 8.80
N LEU A 150 6.35 -1.61 8.79
CA LEU A 150 5.10 -0.95 8.45
C LEU A 150 4.27 -0.74 9.71
N ASN A 151 3.68 0.44 9.82
CA ASN A 151 2.94 0.89 10.99
C ASN A 151 1.50 1.27 10.65
N TRP A 152 0.59 1.09 11.60
CA TRP A 152 -0.80 1.53 11.58
C TRP A 152 -1.27 1.75 13.03
N PRO A 153 -2.44 2.38 13.28
CA PRO A 153 -2.88 2.63 14.64
C PRO A 153 -2.99 1.36 15.48
N ALA A 154 -2.35 1.36 16.66
CA ALA A 154 -2.32 0.25 17.59
C ALA A 154 -3.73 -0.27 17.94
N GLY A 155 -3.88 -1.60 18.00
CA GLY A 155 -5.13 -2.28 18.29
C GLY A 155 -6.08 -2.42 17.09
N GLN A 156 -5.80 -1.82 15.94
CA GLN A 156 -6.64 -1.99 14.74
C GLN A 156 -6.49 -3.38 14.14
N THR A 157 -7.62 -4.03 13.89
CA THR A 157 -7.67 -5.39 13.35
C THR A 157 -7.08 -5.48 11.95
N ALA A 158 -6.14 -6.40 11.75
CA ALA A 158 -5.64 -6.78 10.44
C ALA A 158 -5.37 -8.28 10.42
N THR A 159 -5.39 -8.87 9.24
CA THR A 159 -5.14 -10.30 9.05
C THR A 159 -3.87 -10.53 8.25
N THR A 160 -3.61 -9.71 7.23
CA THR A 160 -2.57 -10.00 6.24
C THR A 160 -1.98 -8.72 5.66
N ILE A 161 -0.68 -8.74 5.37
CA ILE A 161 0.02 -7.76 4.55
C ILE A 161 0.54 -8.46 3.29
N ILE A 162 0.22 -7.92 2.12
CA ILE A 162 0.70 -8.44 0.84
C ILE A 162 1.58 -7.38 0.17
N LEU A 163 2.77 -7.77 -0.29
CA LEU A 163 3.69 -6.90 -1.03
C LEU A 163 3.81 -7.34 -2.49
N THR A 164 3.90 -6.35 -3.38
CA THR A 164 4.18 -6.52 -4.80
C THR A 164 5.31 -5.57 -5.19
N PRO A 165 6.36 -6.00 -5.92
CA PRO A 165 6.57 -7.33 -6.52
C PRO A 165 6.92 -8.42 -5.50
N GLY A 166 7.03 -9.67 -5.96
CA GLY A 166 7.51 -10.81 -5.14
C GLY A 166 6.42 -11.64 -4.46
N ASN A 167 5.14 -11.25 -4.54
CA ASN A 167 4.00 -11.94 -3.92
C ASN A 167 4.24 -12.30 -2.44
N ILE A 168 4.96 -11.44 -1.71
CA ILE A 168 5.32 -11.67 -0.33
C ILE A 168 4.06 -11.48 0.52
N THR A 169 3.71 -12.51 1.29
CA THR A 169 2.53 -12.51 2.15
C THR A 169 2.95 -12.69 3.59
N LYS A 170 2.55 -11.76 4.46
CA LYS A 170 2.78 -11.81 5.90
C LYS A 170 1.44 -11.85 6.63
N ASN A 171 1.22 -12.90 7.41
CA ASN A 171 0.10 -12.95 8.35
C ASN A 171 0.40 -12.02 9.53
N VAL A 172 -0.58 -11.20 9.91
CA VAL A 172 -0.46 -10.27 11.04
C VAL A 172 -0.82 -11.02 12.33
N THR A 173 0.07 -10.96 13.30
CA THR A 173 -0.09 -11.63 14.60
C THR A 173 -0.83 -10.75 15.62
N PRO A 174 -1.39 -11.34 16.71
CA PRO A 174 -2.01 -10.54 17.78
C PRO A 174 -1.08 -9.51 18.41
N THR A 175 0.21 -9.82 18.55
CA THR A 175 1.22 -8.88 19.08
C THR A 175 1.43 -7.69 18.13
N GLU A 176 1.49 -7.94 16.83
CA GLU A 176 1.61 -6.90 15.81
C GLU A 176 0.35 -6.04 15.74
N ILE A 177 -0.84 -6.62 15.92
CA ILE A 177 -2.10 -5.86 16.06
C ILE A 177 -2.04 -4.96 17.29
N ALA A 178 -1.65 -5.49 18.45
CA ALA A 178 -1.56 -4.72 19.69
C ALA A 178 -0.55 -3.56 19.59
N ALA A 179 0.57 -3.78 18.89
CA ALA A 179 1.58 -2.75 18.66
C ALA A 179 1.24 -1.78 17.52
N GLY A 180 0.44 -2.20 16.54
CA GLY A 180 0.26 -1.47 15.28
C GLY A 180 1.52 -1.46 14.42
N GLU A 181 2.33 -2.51 14.49
CA GLU A 181 3.64 -2.57 13.83
C GLU A 181 3.94 -3.99 13.34
N ALA A 182 4.42 -4.12 12.10
CA ALA A 182 4.88 -5.38 11.51
C ALA A 182 6.20 -5.20 10.76
N THR A 183 7.16 -6.08 11.03
CA THR A 183 8.42 -6.15 10.27
C THR A 183 8.29 -7.17 9.12
N ILE A 184 8.65 -6.74 7.91
CA ILE A 184 8.73 -7.57 6.72
C ILE A 184 10.19 -7.66 6.30
N THR A 185 10.72 -8.86 6.16
CA THR A 185 12.10 -9.16 5.75
C THR A 185 12.12 -9.94 4.44
N GLY A 186 13.31 -10.21 3.90
CA GLY A 186 13.47 -10.96 2.64
C GLY A 186 13.13 -10.15 1.40
N LEU A 187 13.16 -8.81 1.51
CA LEU A 187 12.98 -7.92 0.37
C LEU A 187 14.26 -7.89 -0.49
N THR A 188 14.08 -7.58 -1.77
CA THR A 188 15.18 -7.28 -2.70
C THR A 188 15.52 -5.80 -2.58
N GLY A 189 16.81 -5.47 -2.58
CA GLY A 189 17.27 -4.08 -2.58
C GLY A 189 16.81 -3.30 -3.82
N GLU A 190 16.78 -1.98 -3.70
CA GLU A 190 16.43 -1.06 -4.80
C GLU A 190 15.10 -1.36 -5.50
N THR A 191 14.16 -1.96 -4.78
CA THR A 191 12.91 -2.43 -5.35
C THR A 191 11.76 -1.59 -4.81
N LEU A 192 10.99 -0.99 -5.72
CA LEU A 192 9.74 -0.31 -5.38
C LEU A 192 8.69 -1.37 -5.02
N TYR A 193 8.30 -1.40 -3.75
CA TYR A 193 7.22 -2.24 -3.24
C TYR A 193 5.94 -1.43 -3.05
N THR A 194 4.81 -2.08 -3.35
CA THR A 194 3.47 -1.69 -2.91
C THR A 194 2.99 -2.69 -1.87
N ALA A 195 2.71 -2.23 -0.65
CA ALA A 195 2.14 -3.03 0.43
C ALA A 195 0.65 -2.76 0.58
N LYS A 196 -0.16 -3.81 0.76
CA LYS A 196 -1.58 -3.74 1.08
C LYS A 196 -1.85 -4.39 2.43
N LEU A 197 -2.50 -3.67 3.35
CA LEU A 197 -2.99 -4.20 4.62
C LEU A 197 -4.44 -4.67 4.45
N LEU A 198 -4.75 -5.87 4.93
CA LEU A 198 -6.05 -6.51 4.78
C LEU A 198 -6.66 -6.88 6.12
N ASN A 199 -7.99 -6.87 6.19
CA ASN A 199 -8.78 -7.57 7.20
C ASN A 199 -9.71 -8.54 6.46
N GLY A 200 -9.33 -9.82 6.40
CA GLY A 200 -9.91 -10.79 5.48
C GLY A 200 -9.69 -10.36 4.03
N THR A 201 -10.77 -10.05 3.32
CA THR A 201 -10.73 -9.58 1.92
C THR A 201 -10.77 -8.05 1.79
N LYS A 202 -11.01 -7.32 2.88
CA LYS A 202 -11.18 -5.86 2.87
C LYS A 202 -9.83 -5.16 2.99
N VAL A 203 -9.55 -4.22 2.10
CA VAL A 203 -8.33 -3.40 2.15
C VAL A 203 -8.47 -2.33 3.21
N ARG A 204 -7.51 -2.30 4.14
CA ARG A 204 -7.40 -1.30 5.22
C ARG A 204 -6.44 -0.16 4.88
N GLY A 205 -5.54 -0.38 3.92
CA GLY A 205 -4.58 0.63 3.49
C GLY A 205 -3.66 0.10 2.40
N THR A 206 -3.08 1.03 1.64
CA THR A 206 -2.07 0.74 0.60
C THR A 206 -0.94 1.76 0.67
N ILE A 207 0.31 1.32 0.76
CA ILE A 207 1.48 2.21 0.80
C ILE A 207 2.56 1.74 -0.17
N THR A 208 3.39 2.66 -0.64
CA THR A 208 4.55 2.34 -1.46
C THR A 208 5.84 2.80 -0.79
N PHE A 209 6.92 2.04 -1.00
CA PHE A 209 8.26 2.38 -0.54
C PHE A 209 9.30 1.71 -1.44
N THR A 210 10.49 2.28 -1.54
CA THR A 210 11.61 1.65 -2.27
C THR A 210 12.64 1.21 -1.26
N THR A 211 12.99 -0.08 -1.25
CA THR A 211 14.08 -0.58 -0.41
C THR A 211 15.39 0.08 -0.76
N LEU A 212 16.28 0.16 0.23
CA LEU A 212 17.59 0.78 0.02
C LEU A 212 18.48 -0.10 -0.87
N LEU A 213 19.58 0.49 -1.34
CA LEU A 213 20.63 -0.26 -2.01
C LEU A 213 21.18 -1.36 -1.10
N ASP A 214 21.19 -2.60 -1.59
CA ASP A 214 21.79 -3.70 -0.84
C ASP A 214 23.31 -3.71 -0.96
N LEU A 215 23.96 -3.17 0.06
CA LEU A 215 25.40 -3.18 0.19
C LEU A 215 25.93 -4.40 0.97
N GLY A 216 25.07 -5.27 1.53
CA GLY A 216 25.51 -6.56 2.11
C GLY A 216 26.62 -6.49 3.17
N GLY A 217 26.71 -5.40 3.94
CA GLY A 217 27.82 -5.17 4.89
C GLY A 217 29.11 -4.67 4.23
N ALA A 218 29.01 -4.03 3.06
CA ALA A 218 30.15 -3.58 2.28
C ALA A 218 31.09 -2.64 3.05
N LYS A 219 32.37 -2.80 2.75
CA LYS A 219 33.43 -1.87 3.13
C LYS A 219 33.25 -0.59 2.30
N PRO A 220 33.02 0.57 2.94
CA PRO A 220 32.94 1.84 2.21
C PRO A 220 34.29 2.18 1.62
N VAL A 221 34.30 2.65 0.38
CA VAL A 221 35.50 3.13 -0.32
C VAL A 221 35.19 4.49 -0.92
N TYR A 222 36.02 5.48 -0.63
CA TYR A 222 35.91 6.84 -1.13
C TYR A 222 36.99 7.11 -2.18
N PRO A 223 36.83 8.13 -3.06
CA PRO A 223 37.81 8.45 -4.10
C PRO A 223 39.22 8.78 -3.59
N THR A 224 39.33 9.18 -2.32
CA THR A 224 40.61 9.44 -1.64
C THR A 224 41.32 8.18 -1.16
N ASP A 225 40.62 7.05 -1.09
CA ASP A 225 41.18 5.78 -0.66
C ASP A 225 42.00 5.12 -1.78
N ASN A 226 43.01 4.35 -1.38
CA ASN A 226 43.76 3.54 -2.33
C ASN A 226 43.00 2.23 -2.63
N LEU A 227 42.14 2.28 -3.65
CA LEU A 227 41.33 1.12 -4.09
C LEU A 227 42.19 -0.12 -4.36
N VAL A 228 43.36 0.02 -5.00
CA VAL A 228 44.23 -1.13 -5.31
C VAL A 228 44.71 -1.83 -4.05
N THR A 229 45.15 -1.06 -3.05
CA THR A 229 45.57 -1.62 -1.75
C THR A 229 44.42 -2.31 -1.03
N LEU A 230 43.22 -1.73 -1.06
CA LEU A 230 42.03 -2.33 -0.44
C LEU A 230 41.66 -3.66 -1.10
N LEU A 231 41.67 -3.74 -2.43
CA LEU A 231 41.37 -4.96 -3.18
C LEU A 231 42.45 -6.04 -2.96
N ASN A 232 43.73 -5.66 -2.88
CA ASN A 232 44.82 -6.61 -2.60
C ASN A 232 44.72 -7.21 -1.19
N ASN A 233 44.20 -6.46 -0.22
CA ASN A 233 44.02 -6.90 1.16
C ASN A 233 42.63 -7.52 1.42
N ALA A 234 41.83 -7.75 0.38
CA ALA A 234 40.48 -8.27 0.52
C ALA A 234 40.47 -9.71 1.07
N ALA A 235 39.53 -9.97 1.96
CA ALA A 235 39.14 -11.32 2.36
C ALA A 235 38.16 -11.90 1.34
N ALA A 236 38.09 -13.24 1.27
CA ALA A 236 37.09 -13.90 0.43
C ALA A 236 35.67 -13.54 0.91
N GLY A 237 34.82 -13.10 -0.02
CA GLY A 237 33.46 -12.66 0.22
C GLY A 237 33.32 -11.16 0.52
N ASP A 238 34.41 -10.39 0.55
CA ASP A 238 34.33 -8.94 0.76
C ASP A 238 33.51 -8.24 -0.33
N VAL A 239 32.66 -7.32 0.11
CA VAL A 239 31.93 -6.38 -0.75
C VAL A 239 32.51 -4.99 -0.55
N PHE A 240 32.86 -4.30 -1.63
CA PHE A 240 33.33 -2.92 -1.62
C PHE A 240 32.27 -1.99 -2.20
N ALA A 241 31.83 -1.01 -1.41
CA ALA A 241 30.87 0.00 -1.83
C ALA A 241 31.61 1.31 -2.15
N LEU A 242 31.77 1.58 -3.45
CA LEU A 242 32.47 2.77 -3.93
C LEU A 242 31.52 3.96 -3.95
N PHE A 243 31.84 4.98 -3.17
CA PHE A 243 31.11 6.25 -3.19
C PHE A 243 31.39 7.01 -4.50
N PRO A 244 30.44 7.85 -4.95
CA PRO A 244 30.58 8.61 -6.19
C PRO A 244 31.88 9.42 -6.24
N GLY A 245 32.50 9.43 -7.41
CA GLY A 245 33.76 10.13 -7.67
C GLY A 245 34.65 9.37 -8.64
N THR A 246 35.90 9.80 -8.77
CA THR A 246 36.85 9.25 -9.76
C THR A 246 38.00 8.52 -9.06
N TYR A 247 38.22 7.27 -9.46
CA TYR A 247 39.27 6.38 -9.00
C TYR A 247 40.22 6.12 -10.19
N THR A 248 41.36 6.81 -10.22
CA THR A 248 42.34 6.65 -11.31
C THR A 248 43.35 5.57 -10.93
N ILE A 249 43.37 4.48 -11.69
CA ILE A 249 44.19 3.29 -11.39
C ILE A 249 45.35 3.16 -12.36
N ASN A 250 45.09 3.24 -13.68
CA ASN A 250 46.09 3.09 -14.74
C ASN A 250 47.02 1.87 -14.57
N ALA A 251 46.46 0.76 -14.10
CA ALA A 251 47.21 -0.45 -13.77
C ALA A 251 46.31 -1.69 -13.80
N ASP A 252 46.95 -2.85 -13.86
CA ASP A 252 46.30 -4.14 -13.71
C ASP A 252 46.01 -4.40 -12.21
N ILE A 253 44.78 -4.80 -11.90
CA ILE A 253 44.35 -5.19 -10.56
C ILE A 253 44.26 -6.71 -10.54
N THR A 254 45.13 -7.36 -9.76
CA THR A 254 45.10 -8.82 -9.61
C THR A 254 44.17 -9.22 -8.48
N LEU A 255 43.16 -10.04 -8.78
CA LEU A 255 42.18 -10.54 -7.83
C LEU A 255 42.35 -12.05 -7.64
N THR A 256 42.66 -12.45 -6.41
CA THR A 256 42.86 -13.87 -6.02
C THR A 256 41.79 -14.39 -5.04
N LYS A 257 40.86 -13.53 -4.63
CA LYS A 257 39.75 -13.83 -3.72
C LYS A 257 38.44 -13.42 -4.39
N SER A 258 37.39 -14.20 -4.15
CA SER A 258 36.05 -13.85 -4.63
C SER A 258 35.56 -12.59 -3.92
N ILE A 259 35.24 -11.54 -4.67
CA ILE A 259 34.81 -10.24 -4.13
C ILE A 259 33.71 -9.60 -4.99
N SER A 260 33.03 -8.61 -4.41
CA SER A 260 32.09 -7.74 -5.12
C SER A 260 32.53 -6.28 -5.05
N ILE A 261 32.45 -5.55 -6.16
CA ILE A 261 32.68 -4.10 -6.24
C ILE A 261 31.40 -3.45 -6.75
N LYS A 262 30.80 -2.58 -5.93
CA LYS A 262 29.48 -1.99 -6.18
C LYS A 262 29.54 -0.47 -6.07
N GLY A 263 28.83 0.25 -6.92
CA GLY A 263 28.56 1.66 -6.72
C GLY A 263 27.63 1.86 -5.52
N ALA A 264 28.02 2.71 -4.55
CA ALA A 264 27.21 3.00 -3.37
C ALA A 264 25.95 3.82 -3.70
N LYS A 265 25.88 4.39 -4.92
CA LYS A 265 24.73 5.15 -5.43
C LYS A 265 24.56 4.91 -6.93
N PRO A 266 23.63 4.04 -7.36
CA PRO A 266 23.40 3.69 -8.77
C PRO A 266 23.11 4.88 -9.70
N SER A 267 22.46 5.92 -9.18
CA SER A 267 22.19 7.15 -9.93
C SER A 267 23.40 8.06 -10.13
N ASP A 268 24.53 7.76 -9.48
CA ASP A 268 25.77 8.52 -9.52
C ASP A 268 26.97 7.55 -9.46
N LYS A 269 27.16 6.82 -10.56
CA LYS A 269 28.12 5.70 -10.61
C LYS A 269 29.56 6.18 -10.39
N PRO A 270 30.34 5.56 -9.49
CA PRO A 270 31.76 5.84 -9.36
C PRO A 270 32.51 5.47 -10.65
N LYS A 271 33.46 6.33 -11.05
CA LYS A 271 34.27 6.19 -12.26
C LYS A 271 35.61 5.55 -11.94
N ILE A 272 35.85 4.34 -12.44
CA ILE A 272 37.14 3.66 -12.34
C ILE A 272 37.85 3.81 -13.67
N ILE A 273 38.97 4.54 -13.68
CA ILE A 273 39.72 4.90 -14.89
C ILE A 273 41.02 4.09 -14.97
N GLY A 274 41.25 3.48 -16.13
CA GLY A 274 42.50 2.81 -16.49
C GLY A 274 42.75 1.47 -15.79
N ALA A 275 41.74 0.88 -15.15
CA ALA A 275 41.87 -0.42 -14.48
C ALA A 275 41.65 -1.59 -15.46
N ALA A 276 42.41 -2.66 -15.30
CA ALA A 276 42.14 -3.97 -15.90
C ALA A 276 42.10 -5.05 -14.81
N PHE A 277 41.02 -5.81 -14.72
CA PHE A 277 40.84 -6.83 -13.68
C PHE A 277 41.45 -8.16 -14.13
N LYS A 278 42.52 -8.61 -13.48
CA LYS A 278 43.19 -9.89 -13.71
C LYS A 278 42.74 -10.91 -12.67
N ILE A 279 41.94 -11.89 -13.08
CA ILE A 279 41.36 -12.89 -12.19
C ILE A 279 42.28 -14.11 -12.11
N LYS A 280 42.63 -14.48 -10.88
CA LYS A 280 43.52 -15.61 -10.52
C LYS A 280 43.00 -16.34 -9.27
N GLY A 281 43.64 -17.43 -8.89
CA GLY A 281 43.37 -18.20 -7.67
C GLY A 281 41.96 -18.79 -7.59
N GLY A 282 41.30 -19.00 -8.73
CA GLY A 282 39.90 -19.47 -8.78
C GLY A 282 38.86 -18.45 -8.29
N ALA A 283 39.21 -17.17 -8.20
CA ALA A 283 38.31 -16.12 -7.71
C ALA A 283 37.06 -15.93 -8.58
N GLY A 284 35.94 -15.57 -7.94
CA GLY A 284 34.78 -14.96 -8.60
C GLY A 284 34.84 -13.43 -8.55
N LEU A 285 34.08 -12.76 -9.39
CA LEU A 285 34.01 -11.30 -9.41
C LEU A 285 32.58 -10.82 -9.70
N GLU A 286 32.09 -9.92 -8.86
CA GLU A 286 30.89 -9.12 -9.14
C GLU A 286 31.27 -7.64 -9.33
N LEU A 287 30.84 -7.06 -10.45
CA LEU A 287 30.92 -5.63 -10.75
C LEU A 287 29.50 -5.10 -10.95
N LYS A 288 29.07 -4.13 -10.15
CA LYS A 288 27.72 -3.55 -10.25
C LYS A 288 27.70 -2.03 -10.07
N ASP A 289 26.90 -1.33 -10.87
CA ASP A 289 26.65 0.11 -10.72
C ASP A 289 27.92 0.97 -10.83
N LEU A 290 28.88 0.57 -11.68
CA LEU A 290 30.15 1.27 -11.90
C LEU A 290 30.21 1.92 -13.28
N SER A 291 31.06 2.93 -13.44
CA SER A 291 31.53 3.41 -14.75
C SER A 291 32.99 2.99 -14.92
N LEU A 292 33.24 2.01 -15.78
CA LEU A 292 34.55 1.44 -16.09
C LEU A 292 35.08 2.09 -17.37
N ASP A 293 36.12 2.90 -17.26
CA ASP A 293 36.72 3.62 -18.37
C ASP A 293 38.14 3.12 -18.62
N GLY A 294 38.37 2.50 -19.78
CA GLY A 294 39.65 1.94 -20.19
C GLY A 294 40.72 2.98 -20.55
N THR A 295 40.41 4.28 -20.54
CA THR A 295 41.40 5.34 -20.81
C THR A 295 42.59 5.22 -19.87
N GLY A 296 43.80 5.08 -20.43
CA GLY A 296 45.03 4.90 -19.65
C GLY A 296 45.29 3.47 -19.15
N SER A 297 44.44 2.49 -19.49
CA SER A 297 44.66 1.08 -19.16
C SER A 297 45.89 0.53 -19.89
N ILE A 298 46.78 -0.14 -19.14
CA ILE A 298 47.99 -0.74 -19.68
C ILE A 298 47.67 -2.04 -20.44
N ALA A 299 46.86 -2.94 -19.85
CA ALA A 299 46.43 -4.15 -20.54
C ALA A 299 45.58 -3.83 -21.78
N ASN A 300 44.76 -2.78 -21.71
CA ASN A 300 43.71 -2.42 -22.67
C ASN A 300 42.55 -3.45 -22.75
N GLN A 301 42.40 -4.33 -21.77
CA GLN A 301 41.20 -5.17 -21.58
C GLN A 301 40.51 -4.87 -20.24
N THR A 302 39.18 -5.01 -20.18
CA THR A 302 38.43 -4.82 -18.94
C THR A 302 38.67 -5.96 -17.94
N ILE A 303 38.42 -7.21 -18.35
CA ILE A 303 38.51 -8.41 -17.50
C ILE A 303 39.33 -9.48 -18.20
N VAL A 304 40.30 -10.07 -17.49
CA VAL A 304 41.17 -11.12 -18.03
C VAL A 304 41.32 -12.25 -17.02
N TYR A 305 41.15 -13.50 -17.46
CA TYR A 305 41.51 -14.69 -16.69
C TYR A 305 42.91 -15.14 -17.06
N ASP A 306 43.80 -15.19 -16.07
CA ASP A 306 45.26 -15.17 -16.30
C ASP A 306 45.99 -16.40 -15.69
N GLU A 307 45.31 -17.55 -15.64
CA GLU A 307 45.88 -18.86 -15.28
C GLU A 307 44.94 -20.03 -15.66
N ASP A 308 45.49 -21.25 -15.72
CA ASP A 308 44.72 -22.49 -15.80
C ASP A 308 44.06 -22.77 -14.44
N ASN A 309 42.73 -22.67 -14.33
CA ASN A 309 42.00 -22.94 -13.08
C ASN A 309 40.49 -23.12 -13.28
N THR A 310 39.78 -23.58 -12.25
CA THR A 310 38.33 -23.41 -12.12
C THR A 310 38.06 -22.16 -11.30
N PHE A 311 37.21 -21.28 -11.83
CA PHE A 311 36.90 -19.98 -11.25
C PHE A 311 35.47 -19.91 -10.76
N GLY A 312 35.25 -19.07 -9.75
CA GLY A 312 33.91 -18.68 -9.32
C GLY A 312 33.13 -17.93 -10.41
N ALA A 313 31.91 -17.54 -10.06
CA ALA A 313 31.03 -16.80 -10.97
C ALA A 313 31.60 -15.42 -11.33
N LEU A 314 31.42 -15.04 -12.60
CA LEU A 314 31.55 -13.66 -13.06
C LEU A 314 30.16 -13.03 -13.19
N SER A 315 29.96 -11.89 -12.56
CA SER A 315 28.74 -11.11 -12.68
C SER A 315 29.06 -9.65 -12.97
N VAL A 316 28.64 -9.16 -14.13
CA VAL A 316 28.83 -7.78 -14.56
C VAL A 316 27.45 -7.21 -14.84
N ARG A 317 26.93 -6.37 -13.93
CA ARG A 317 25.56 -5.85 -14.03
C ARG A 317 25.47 -4.35 -13.91
N ASP A 318 24.59 -3.74 -14.70
CA ASP A 318 24.22 -2.33 -14.56
C ASP A 318 25.43 -1.37 -14.58
N ASN A 319 26.50 -1.72 -15.31
CA ASN A 319 27.69 -0.88 -15.44
C ASN A 319 27.65 -0.05 -16.73
N GLU A 320 28.39 1.06 -16.76
CA GLU A 320 28.86 1.67 -18.01
C GLU A 320 30.28 1.15 -18.26
N ILE A 321 30.59 0.63 -19.45
CA ILE A 321 31.93 0.11 -19.79
C ILE A 321 32.35 0.72 -21.13
N LYS A 322 33.50 1.42 -21.14
CA LYS A 322 33.96 2.16 -22.32
C LYS A 322 35.46 2.28 -22.47
N ASN A 323 35.91 2.70 -23.65
CA ASN A 323 37.28 3.13 -23.95
C ASN A 323 38.38 2.07 -23.72
N TYR A 324 38.06 0.77 -23.78
CA TYR A 324 39.09 -0.28 -23.76
C TYR A 324 39.59 -0.60 -25.17
N GLY A 325 40.91 -0.65 -25.33
CA GLY A 325 41.56 -0.82 -26.64
C GLY A 325 41.41 -2.21 -27.27
N LYS A 326 41.35 -3.28 -26.46
CA LYS A 326 41.47 -4.66 -26.96
C LYS A 326 40.23 -5.53 -26.74
N GLY A 327 39.48 -5.37 -25.66
CA GLY A 327 38.26 -6.16 -25.44
C GLY A 327 37.71 -6.09 -24.02
N MET A 328 36.52 -6.63 -23.82
CA MET A 328 35.83 -6.64 -22.52
C MET A 328 36.22 -7.85 -21.67
N LEU A 329 36.23 -9.05 -22.26
CA LEU A 329 36.56 -10.29 -21.56
C LEU A 329 37.58 -11.10 -22.38
N TYR A 330 38.68 -11.50 -21.75
CA TYR A 330 39.72 -12.30 -22.40
C TYR A 330 40.11 -13.52 -21.55
N ILE A 331 40.05 -14.71 -22.15
CA ILE A 331 40.34 -16.00 -21.50
C ILE A 331 41.26 -16.82 -22.41
N ASN A 332 42.57 -16.72 -22.16
CA ASN A 332 43.61 -17.40 -22.95
C ASN A 332 44.13 -18.70 -22.33
N PHE A 333 43.78 -18.96 -21.08
CA PHE A 333 44.16 -20.14 -20.34
C PHE A 333 43.02 -21.14 -20.31
N LYS A 334 43.28 -22.36 -19.83
CA LYS A 334 42.28 -23.39 -19.55
C LYS A 334 41.49 -23.01 -18.29
N ALA A 335 40.76 -21.91 -18.38
CA ALA A 335 39.94 -21.37 -17.31
C ALA A 335 38.49 -21.87 -17.49
N LEU A 336 37.95 -22.48 -16.44
CA LEU A 336 36.54 -22.89 -16.38
C LEU A 336 35.81 -22.01 -15.38
N LEU A 337 34.92 -21.13 -15.86
CA LEU A 337 34.09 -20.29 -14.99
C LEU A 337 32.83 -21.03 -14.58
N GLU A 338 32.43 -20.89 -13.32
CA GLU A 338 31.14 -21.41 -12.84
C GLU A 338 29.96 -20.81 -13.62
N SER A 339 30.01 -19.51 -13.91
CA SER A 339 29.07 -18.81 -14.80
C SER A 339 29.66 -17.48 -15.26
N ALA A 340 29.17 -16.93 -16.37
CA ALA A 340 29.51 -15.59 -16.85
C ALA A 340 28.25 -14.80 -17.21
N THR A 341 27.77 -13.94 -16.30
CA THR A 341 26.55 -13.14 -16.48
C THR A 341 26.87 -11.68 -16.82
N PHE A 342 26.31 -11.19 -17.93
CA PHE A 342 26.30 -9.78 -18.30
C PHE A 342 24.83 -9.31 -18.44
N SER A 343 24.39 -8.32 -17.68
CA SER A 343 23.00 -7.82 -17.72
C SER A 343 22.93 -6.32 -17.43
N GLY A 344 22.04 -5.58 -18.10
CA GLY A 344 21.79 -4.16 -17.79
C GLY A 344 22.97 -3.20 -18.05
N ASN A 345 24.07 -3.68 -18.61
CA ASN A 345 25.25 -2.84 -18.89
C ASN A 345 25.04 -1.97 -20.13
N ASN A 346 25.56 -0.74 -20.09
CA ASN A 346 25.79 0.11 -21.25
C ASN A 346 27.25 -0.02 -21.69
N ILE A 347 27.52 -0.70 -22.81
CA ILE A 347 28.87 -0.97 -23.29
C ILE A 347 29.07 -0.30 -24.64
N HIS A 348 30.07 0.58 -24.75
CA HIS A 348 30.33 1.36 -25.97
C HIS A 348 31.82 1.71 -26.09
N ASP A 349 32.26 2.17 -27.27
CA ASP A 349 33.64 2.64 -27.52
C ASP A 349 34.74 1.63 -27.15
N ILE A 350 34.47 0.34 -27.36
CA ILE A 350 35.46 -0.73 -27.21
C ILE A 350 36.09 -1.01 -28.59
N VAL A 351 37.40 -0.79 -28.71
CA VAL A 351 38.09 -0.76 -30.01
C VAL A 351 38.32 -2.16 -30.60
N CYS A 352 38.50 -3.17 -29.74
CA CYS A 352 38.75 -4.57 -30.16
C CYS A 352 40.01 -4.77 -31.03
N SER A 353 41.11 -4.05 -30.75
CA SER A 353 42.36 -4.22 -31.51
C SER A 353 43.06 -5.54 -31.17
N GLY A 354 43.14 -6.47 -32.13
CA GLY A 354 43.95 -7.70 -32.02
C GLY A 354 43.39 -8.80 -31.11
N THR A 355 42.21 -8.60 -30.51
CA THR A 355 41.45 -9.62 -29.76
C THR A 355 39.94 -9.45 -29.99
N GLY A 356 39.15 -10.45 -29.63
CA GLY A 356 37.68 -10.35 -29.68
C GLY A 356 37.11 -9.45 -28.58
N PHE A 357 35.88 -8.96 -28.79
CA PHE A 357 35.13 -8.20 -27.77
C PHE A 357 34.91 -9.03 -26.49
N ILE A 358 34.43 -10.27 -26.67
CA ILE A 358 34.43 -11.35 -25.69
C ILE A 358 35.22 -12.50 -26.33
N ASP A 359 36.32 -12.91 -25.74
CA ASP A 359 37.29 -13.83 -26.34
C ASP A 359 37.61 -14.99 -25.38
N PHE A 360 36.85 -16.09 -25.55
CA PHE A 360 37.11 -17.39 -24.94
C PHE A 360 38.05 -18.20 -25.84
N ARG A 361 39.36 -17.99 -25.69
CA ARG A 361 40.36 -18.61 -26.58
C ARG A 361 40.72 -20.03 -26.18
N ALA A 362 40.88 -20.29 -24.88
CA ALA A 362 41.23 -21.62 -24.36
C ALA A 362 40.37 -22.07 -23.16
N GLY A 363 39.45 -21.23 -22.72
CA GLY A 363 38.55 -21.51 -21.60
C GLY A 363 37.08 -21.44 -22.00
N PHE A 364 36.17 -21.69 -21.04
CA PHE A 364 34.73 -21.57 -21.22
C PHE A 364 34.01 -21.30 -19.89
N ALA A 365 32.75 -20.87 -19.94
CA ALA A 365 31.86 -20.77 -18.80
C ALA A 365 30.79 -21.87 -18.87
N LYS A 366 30.38 -22.42 -17.72
CA LYS A 366 29.33 -23.46 -17.70
C LYS A 366 27.97 -22.90 -18.11
N THR A 367 27.67 -21.65 -17.71
CA THR A 367 26.39 -20.96 -17.96
C THR A 367 26.56 -19.49 -18.23
#